data_AF-M7YCL1-F1
#
_entry.id   AF-M7YCL1-F1
#
_cell.length_a   1.000
_cell.length_b   1.000
_cell.length_c   1.000
_cell.angle_alpha   90.00
_cell.angle_beta   90.00
_cell.angle_gamma   90.00
#
_symmetry.space_group_name_H-M   'P 1'
#
loop_
_entity.id
_entity.type
_entity.pdbx_description
1 polymer ?
#
loop_
_entity_poly.entity_id
_entity_poly.type
_entity_poly.pdbx_seq_one_letter_code
_entity_poly.pdbx_strand_id
1 'polypeptide(L)' 'MGHKPTKFIAAVEEAEISNIQTIAQKLREKGCVIRDVLSFTGVISGTTSGNESKLDDLKIKGIKYIEEDGEIRAL' A
#
# COMPACT_ATOMS: atom_id res chain seq x y z
N MET A 1 -2.50 -1.30 21.69
CA MET A 1 -1.53 -0.23 21.39
C MET A 1 -1.56 -0.06 19.88
N GLY A 2 -2.04 1.08 19.37
CA GLY A 2 -2.00 1.34 17.92
C GLY A 2 -0.57 1.69 17.51
N HIS A 3 -0.11 1.12 16.40
CA HIS A 3 1.13 1.49 15.76
C HIS A 3 1.01 2.88 15.14
N LYS A 4 2.13 3.60 15.00
CA LYS A 4 2.14 4.90 14.33
C LYS A 4 1.76 4.70 12.85
N PRO A 5 0.97 5.61 12.24
CA PRO A 5 0.72 5.57 10.80
C PRO A 5 2.06 5.65 10.06
N THR A 6 2.29 4.67 9.20
CA THR A 6 3.53 4.46 8.46
C THR A 6 3.23 4.58 6.98
N LYS A 7 4.11 5.26 6.24
CA LYS A 7 3.97 5.35 4.78
C LYS A 7 4.38 4.02 4.15
N PHE A 8 3.69 3.63 3.09
CA PHE A 8 3.97 2.37 2.40
C PHE A 8 3.91 2.55 0.89
N ILE A 9 4.61 1.65 0.21
CA ILE A 9 4.53 1.41 -1.22
C ILE A 9 4.08 -0.03 -1.42
N ALA A 10 3.00 -0.23 -2.16
CA ALA A 10 2.49 -1.53 -2.55
C ALA A 10 2.58 -1.67 -4.08
N ALA A 11 3.22 -2.72 -4.55
CA ALA A 11 3.21 -3.09 -5.95
C ALA A 11 2.13 -4.15 -6.21
N VAL A 12 1.37 -3.94 -7.26
CA VAL A 12 0.28 -4.80 -7.74
C VAL A 12 0.84 -5.80 -8.75
N GLU A 13 0.26 -7.00 -8.76
CA GLU A 13 0.58 -8.03 -9.73
C GLU A 13 0.22 -7.56 -11.15
N GLU A 14 1.04 -7.90 -12.14
CA GLU A 14 0.85 -7.42 -13.52
C GLU A 14 -0.53 -7.80 -14.10
N ALA A 15 -1.02 -8.99 -13.76
CA ALA A 15 -2.35 -9.45 -14.14
C ALA A 15 -3.49 -8.63 -13.51
N GLU A 16 -3.23 -7.98 -12.38
CA GLU A 16 -4.21 -7.22 -11.59
C GLU A 16 -4.02 -5.70 -11.73
N ILE A 17 -3.11 -5.23 -12.60
CA ILE A 17 -2.91 -3.80 -12.88
C ILE A 17 -4.22 -3.15 -13.34
N SER A 18 -5.01 -3.82 -14.17
CA SER A 18 -6.33 -3.35 -14.60
C SER A 18 -7.31 -3.17 -13.43
N ASN A 19 -7.09 -3.88 -12.32
CA ASN A 19 -7.88 -3.86 -11.09
C ASN A 19 -7.25 -2.99 -9.98
N ILE A 20 -6.19 -2.23 -10.27
CA ILE A 20 -5.44 -1.44 -9.27
C ILE A 20 -6.33 -0.46 -8.49
N GLN A 21 -7.34 0.13 -9.14
CA GLN A 21 -8.30 1.02 -8.48
C GLN A 21 -9.13 0.29 -7.42
N THR A 22 -9.57 -0.93 -7.73
CA THR A 22 -10.29 -1.81 -6.80
C THR A 22 -9.40 -2.21 -5.63
N ILE A 23 -8.12 -2.50 -5.88
CA ILE A 23 -7.14 -2.82 -4.83
C ILE A 23 -6.92 -1.60 -3.93
N ALA A 24 -6.75 -0.41 -4.50
CA ALA A 24 -6.62 0.83 -3.74
C ALA A 24 -7.88 1.12 -2.89
N GLN A 25 -9.08 0.85 -3.41
CA GLN A 25 -10.32 0.97 -2.66
C GLN A 25 -10.36 0.03 -1.46
N LYS A 26 -9.99 -1.25 -1.64
CA LYS A 26 -9.92 -2.23 -0.55
C LYS A 26 -8.92 -1.83 0.53
N LEU A 27 -7.80 -1.23 0.16
CA LEU A 27 -6.84 -0.67 1.11
C LEU A 27 -7.46 0.51 1.90
N ARG A 28 -8.25 1.37 1.25
CA ARG A 28 -9.01 2.43 1.94
C ARG A 28 -10.04 1.87 2.92
N GLU A 29 -10.74 0.79 2.54
CA GLU A 29 -11.71 0.12 3.42
C GLU A 29 -11.04 -0.49 4.66
N LYS A 30 -9.77 -0.89 4.56
CA LYS A 30 -8.93 -1.28 5.70
C LYS A 30 -8.49 -0.10 6.58
N GLY A 31 -8.81 1.13 6.20
CA GLY A 31 -8.46 2.35 6.92
C GLY A 31 -7.17 3.01 6.44
N CYS A 32 -6.53 2.52 5.38
CA CYS A 32 -5.35 3.16 4.82
C CYS A 32 -5.71 4.43 4.06
N VAL A 33 -4.84 5.44 4.16
CA VAL A 33 -4.95 6.66 3.37
C VAL A 33 -4.11 6.49 2.11
N ILE A 34 -4.77 6.24 0.98
CA ILE A 34 -4.08 6.15 -0.32
C ILE A 34 -3.75 7.53 -0.84
N ARG A 35 -2.45 7.78 -1.06
CA ARG A 35 -1.91 9.05 -1.54
C ARG A 35 -1.84 9.09 -3.05
N ASP A 36 -1.20 8.09 -3.67
CA ASP A 36 -1.05 8.00 -5.13
C ASP A 36 -1.33 6.58 -5.63
N VAL A 37 -1.90 6.50 -6.82
CA VAL A 37 -2.16 5.24 -7.54
C VAL A 37 -1.56 5.35 -8.93
N LEU A 38 -0.38 4.76 -9.11
CA LEU A 38 0.35 4.70 -10.38
C LEU A 38 -0.11 3.48 -11.16
N SER A 39 -1.25 3.60 -11.84
CA SER A 39 -1.85 2.50 -12.63
C SER A 39 -0.96 2.01 -13.76
N PHE A 40 -0.13 2.88 -14.35
CA PHE A 40 0.78 2.49 -15.43
C PHE A 40 1.88 1.53 -14.94
N THR A 41 2.42 1.76 -13.74
CA THR A 41 3.51 0.96 -13.17
C THR A 41 3.03 -0.09 -12.18
N GLY A 42 1.72 -0.14 -11.88
CA GLY A 42 1.17 -1.06 -10.90
C GLY A 42 1.53 -0.70 -9.45
N VAL A 43 1.77 0.57 -9.12
CA VAL A 43 2.23 0.96 -7.78
C VAL A 43 1.17 1.79 -7.05
N ILE A 44 0.94 1.51 -5.77
CA ILE A 44 0.05 2.24 -4.88
C ILE A 44 0.89 2.75 -3.71
N SER A 45 0.86 4.05 -3.44
CA SER A 45 1.46 4.61 -2.23
C SER A 45 0.39 5.12 -1.27
N GLY A 46 0.64 4.96 0.02
CA GLY A 46 -0.31 5.34 1.04
C GLY A 46 0.28 5.41 2.43
N THR A 47 -0.58 5.59 3.40
CA THR A 47 -0.24 5.56 4.83
C THR A 47 -1.18 4.61 5.54
N THR A 48 -0.63 3.77 6.40
CA THR A 48 -1.40 2.80 7.19
C THR A 48 -2.32 3.52 8.19
N SER A 49 -3.36 2.83 8.66
CA SER A 49 -4.27 3.38 9.66
C SER A 49 -3.62 3.45 11.06
N GLY A 50 -2.58 2.65 11.28
CA GLY A 50 -1.94 2.49 12.59
C GLY A 50 -2.62 1.43 13.45
N ASN A 51 -3.68 0.78 12.96
CA ASN A 51 -4.26 -0.40 13.61
C ASN A 51 -3.53 -1.69 13.23
N GLU A 52 -2.81 -1.69 12.12
CA GLU A 52 -2.09 -2.85 11.62
C GLU A 52 -0.79 -3.03 12.40
N SER A 53 -0.52 -4.27 12.80
CA SER A 53 0.74 -4.60 13.50
C SER A 53 1.93 -4.69 12.55
N LYS A 54 1.67 -4.99 11.26
CA LYS A 54 2.67 -5.17 10.20
C LYS A 54 2.07 -4.74 8.85
N LEU A 55 2.93 -4.32 7.92
CA LEU A 55 2.50 -4.02 6.54
C LEU A 55 1.95 -5.26 5.81
N ASP A 56 2.40 -6.46 6.17
CA ASP A 56 1.94 -7.69 5.55
C ASP A 56 0.43 -7.95 5.78
N ASP A 57 -0.18 -7.40 6.86
CA ASP A 57 -1.64 -7.44 7.09
C ASP A 57 -2.45 -6.66 6.04
N LEU A 58 -1.80 -5.75 5.33
CA LEU A 58 -2.37 -5.00 4.21
C LEU A 58 -2.21 -5.71 2.87
N LYS A 59 -1.45 -6.81 2.82
CA LYS A 59 -1.28 -7.61 1.62
C LYS A 59 -2.59 -8.32 1.28
N ILE A 60 -3.37 -7.70 0.41
CA ILE A 60 -4.59 -8.28 -0.16
C ILE A 60 -4.27 -8.97 -1.50
N LYS A 61 -5.19 -9.81 -1.95
CA LYS A 61 -5.09 -10.48 -3.25
C LYS A 61 -4.88 -9.44 -4.37
N GLY A 62 -3.88 -9.67 -5.21
CA GLY A 62 -3.45 -8.74 -6.27
C GLY A 62 -2.27 -7.85 -5.88
N ILE A 63 -1.82 -7.84 -4.63
CA ILE A 63 -0.59 -7.15 -4.23
C ILE A 63 0.60 -8.13 -4.32
N LYS A 64 1.55 -7.81 -5.19
CA LYS A 64 2.81 -8.53 -5.37
C LYS A 64 3.70 -8.40 -4.13
N TYR A 65 3.93 -7.16 -3.68
CA TYR A 65 4.68 -6.86 -2.46
C TYR A 65 4.22 -5.53 -1.85
N ILE A 66 4.44 -5.38 -0.54
CA ILE A 66 4.23 -4.14 0.20
C ILE A 66 5.45 -3.88 1.07
N GLU A 67 5.96 -2.66 1.00
CA GLU A 67 7.13 -2.20 1.75
C GLU A 67 6.88 -0.85 2.40
N GLU A 68 7.64 -0.54 3.43
CA GLU A 68 7.61 0.77 4.07
C GLU A 68 8.26 1.78 3.11
N ASP A 69 7.60 2.91 2.90
CA ASP A 69 8.17 4.05 2.18
C ASP A 69 9.24 4.70 3.08
N GLY A 70 10.44 4.11 3.05
CA GLY A 70 11.62 4.64 3.71
C GLY A 70 12.20 5.77 2.86
N GLU A 71 12.32 6.97 3.41
CA GLU A 71 13.13 8.02 2.79
C GLU A 71 14.57 7.50 2.69
N ILE A 72 15.03 7.16 1.48
CA ILE A 72 16.45 6.95 1.22
C ILE A 72 17.12 8.31 1.40
N ARG A 73 17.61 8.58 2.62
CA ARG A 73 18.56 9.65 2.85
C ARG A 73 19.88 9.20 2.24
N ALA A 74 20.20 9.71 1.06
CA ALA A 74 21.59 9.70 0.62
C ALA A 74 22.38 10.54 1.63
N LEU A 75 23.29 9.90 2.36
CA LEU A 75 24.29 10.54 3.23
C LEU A 75 25.55 10.85 2.42
#